data_AF-A0A7C7BNS9-F1
#
_entry.id   AF-A0A7C7BNS9-F1
#
_cell.length_a   1.000
_cell.length_b   1.000
_cell.length_c   1.000
_cell.angle_alpha   90.00
_cell.angle_beta   90.00
_cell.angle_gamma   90.00
#
_symmetry.space_group_name_H-M   'P 1'
#
loop_
_entity.id
_entity.type
_entity.pdbx_description
1 polymer ?
#
loop_
_entity_poly.entity_id
_entity_poly.type
_entity_poly.pdbx_seq_one_letter_code
_entity_poly.pdbx_strand_id
1 'polypeptide(L)'
;MSEVKKIALWSGPRNISTALMYSFANRSDTAVVDEPLFGYFLKHTGVWRPSRKEVLATMETNAINIMDTLLNPPTDMPVYFMKHMANHLIDLNLD
;
A
#
# COMPACT_ATOMS: atom_id res chain seq x y z
N MET A 1 12.50 -1.64 -21.55
CA MET A 1 11.34 -2.05 -20.73
C MET A 1 10.27 -1.00 -20.88
N SER A 2 9.02 -1.39 -21.14
CA SER A 2 7.90 -0.45 -21.11
C SER A 2 7.72 0.08 -19.68
N GLU A 3 7.45 1.36 -19.54
CA GLU A 3 7.18 1.98 -18.24
C GLU A 3 5.98 1.30 -17.55
N VAL A 4 6.15 0.85 -16.29
CA VAL A 4 5.08 0.26 -15.49
C VAL A 4 4.06 1.34 -15.12
N LYS A 5 2.78 1.10 -15.43
CA LYS A 5 1.70 2.03 -15.08
C LYS A 5 1.33 1.86 -13.61
N LYS A 6 1.69 2.85 -12.81
CA LYS A 6 1.36 2.93 -11.38
C LYS A 6 0.01 3.60 -11.16
N ILE A 7 -0.90 2.98 -10.43
CA ILE A 7 -2.22 3.52 -10.07
C ILE A 7 -2.30 3.57 -8.55
N ALA A 8 -2.37 4.77 -7.97
CA ALA A 8 -2.56 4.96 -6.53
C ALA A 8 -4.02 5.30 -6.21
N LEU A 9 -4.78 4.34 -5.70
CA LEU A 9 -6.13 4.55 -5.19
C LEU A 9 -6.05 5.01 -3.73
N TRP A 10 -6.45 6.26 -3.48
CA TRP A 10 -6.62 6.78 -2.12
C TRP A 10 -8.08 6.73 -1.70
N SER A 11 -8.33 6.21 -0.51
CA SER A 11 -9.67 5.83 -0.06
C SER A 11 -9.83 6.02 1.45
N GLY A 12 -11.08 6.08 1.91
CA GLY A 12 -11.44 5.96 3.31
C GLY A 12 -12.05 4.58 3.64
N PRO A 13 -12.20 4.23 4.93
CA PRO A 13 -12.83 2.97 5.32
C PRO A 13 -14.22 2.81 4.72
N ARG A 14 -14.59 1.57 4.35
CA ARG A 14 -15.93 1.19 3.86
C ARG A 14 -16.38 1.85 2.55
N ASN A 15 -15.44 2.20 1.66
CA ASN A 15 -15.75 2.85 0.37
C ASN A 15 -15.50 1.96 -0.88
N ILE A 16 -15.60 0.63 -0.75
CA ILE A 16 -15.47 -0.32 -1.88
C ILE A 16 -14.03 -0.42 -2.45
N SER A 17 -13.04 0.28 -1.89
CA SER A 17 -11.65 0.22 -2.38
C SER A 17 -11.06 -1.18 -2.44
N THR A 18 -11.36 -2.04 -1.46
CA THR A 18 -10.93 -3.45 -1.47
C THR A 18 -11.53 -4.23 -2.63
N ALA A 19 -12.81 -4.02 -2.95
CA ALA A 19 -13.44 -4.69 -4.09
C ALA A 19 -12.87 -4.19 -5.43
N LEU A 20 -12.58 -2.89 -5.53
CA LEU A 20 -11.89 -2.32 -6.68
C LEU A 20 -10.47 -2.90 -6.83
N MET A 21 -9.72 -3.02 -5.74
CA MET A 21 -8.42 -3.70 -5.75
C MET A 21 -8.54 -5.15 -6.24
N TYR A 22 -9.53 -5.91 -5.77
CA TYR A 22 -9.75 -7.28 -6.26
C TYR A 22 -10.12 -7.33 -7.75
N SER A 23 -10.83 -6.35 -8.29
CA SER A 23 -11.07 -6.24 -9.74
C SER A 23 -9.76 -6.15 -10.53
N PHE A 24 -8.78 -5.38 -10.03
CA PHE A 24 -7.45 -5.31 -10.63
C PHE A 24 -6.63 -6.58 -10.39
N ALA A 25 -6.68 -7.16 -9.19
CA ALA A 25 -5.94 -8.38 -8.84
C ALA A 25 -6.34 -9.60 -9.69
N ASN A 26 -7.56 -9.61 -10.25
CA ASN A 26 -8.02 -10.67 -11.14
C ASN A 26 -7.52 -10.52 -12.59
N ARG A 27 -6.77 -9.45 -12.91
CA ARG A 27 -6.20 -9.26 -14.24
C ARG A 27 -4.81 -9.91 -14.30
N SER A 28 -4.52 -10.60 -15.40
CA SER A 28 -3.21 -11.23 -15.61
C SER A 28 -2.06 -10.23 -15.80
N ASP A 29 -2.38 -8.95 -16.03
CA ASP A 29 -1.45 -7.87 -16.33
C ASP A 29 -1.18 -6.94 -15.14
N THR A 30 -1.74 -7.24 -13.96
CA THR A 30 -1.74 -6.31 -12.83
C THR A 30 -1.23 -6.95 -11.55
N ALA A 31 -0.19 -6.33 -10.96
CA ALA A 31 0.21 -6.59 -9.58
C ALA A 31 -0.51 -5.60 -8.66
N VAL A 32 -0.89 -6.06 -7.46
CA VAL A 32 -1.59 -5.22 -6.47
C VAL A 32 -0.81 -5.16 -5.15
N VAL A 33 -0.94 -4.04 -4.44
CA VAL A 33 -0.51 -3.90 -3.05
C VAL A 33 -1.63 -3.29 -2.22
N ASP A 34 -1.88 -3.88 -1.04
CA ASP A 34 -2.95 -3.49 -0.14
C ASP A 34 -2.39 -2.74 1.08
N GLU A 35 -2.84 -1.50 1.26
CA GLU A 35 -2.56 -0.63 2.41
C GLU A 35 -1.08 -0.61 2.86
N PRO A 36 -0.12 -0.31 1.96
CA PRO A 36 1.32 -0.46 2.23
C PRO A 36 1.81 0.40 3.42
N LEU A 37 1.09 1.48 3.75
CA LEU A 37 1.44 2.38 4.85
C LEU A 37 0.89 1.93 6.22
N PHE A 38 0.13 0.83 6.30
CA PHE A 38 -0.54 0.47 7.56
C PHE A 38 0.45 0.08 8.67
N GLY A 39 1.50 -0.67 8.34
CA GLY A 39 2.57 -1.01 9.28
C GLY A 39 3.27 0.22 9.85
N TYR A 40 3.68 1.14 8.96
CA TYR A 40 4.23 2.45 9.34
C TYR A 40 3.29 3.25 10.23
N PHE A 41 2.02 3.37 9.83
CA PHE A 41 0.98 4.07 10.58
C PHE A 41 0.83 3.53 12.01
N LEU A 42 0.75 2.21 12.18
CA LEU A 42 0.64 1.61 13.51
C LEU A 42 1.90 1.84 14.35
N LYS A 43 3.09 1.65 13.77
CA LYS A 43 4.35 1.84 14.50
C LYS A 43 4.48 3.27 15.01
N HIS A 44 4.21 4.25 14.14
CA HIS A 44 4.43 5.65 14.42
C HIS A 44 3.36 6.25 15.36
N THR A 45 2.07 5.93 15.17
CA THR A 45 1.00 6.48 16.03
C THR A 45 0.85 5.78 17.38
N GLY A 46 1.35 4.54 17.52
CA GLY A 46 1.08 3.73 18.71
C GLY A 46 -0.38 3.25 18.85
N VAL A 47 -1.27 3.54 17.89
CA VAL A 47 -2.70 3.28 18.04
C VAL A 47 -3.03 1.79 18.16
N TRP A 48 -3.95 1.44 19.07
CA TRP A 48 -4.39 0.05 19.21
C TRP A 48 -5.28 -0.39 18.04
N ARG A 49 -5.01 -1.60 17.52
CA ARG A 49 -5.84 -2.34 16.56
C ARG A 49 -5.76 -3.83 16.89
N PRO A 50 -6.82 -4.62 16.64
CA PRO A 50 -6.77 -6.08 16.82
C PRO A 50 -5.61 -6.75 16.08
N SER A 51 -5.33 -6.32 14.85
CA SER A 51 -4.26 -6.86 14.00
C SER A 51 -2.87 -6.26 14.26
N ARG A 52 -2.72 -5.38 15.26
CA ARG A 52 -1.48 -4.59 15.44
C ARG A 52 -0.22 -5.47 15.56
N LYS A 53 -0.28 -6.50 16.40
CA LYS A 53 0.88 -7.37 16.65
C LYS A 53 1.30 -8.12 15.38
N GLU A 54 0.33 -8.61 14.63
CA GLU A 54 0.55 -9.32 13.37
C GLU A 54 1.14 -8.38 12.30
N VAL A 55 0.51 -7.22 12.09
CA VAL A 55 0.95 -6.21 11.12
C VAL A 55 2.39 -5.75 11.39
N LEU A 56 2.73 -5.48 12.66
CA LEU A 56 4.09 -5.06 13.02
C LEU A 56 5.12 -6.18 12.88
N ALA A 57 4.69 -7.44 12.80
CA ALA A 57 5.57 -8.59 12.60
C ALA A 57 5.76 -8.93 11.11
N THR A 58 4.82 -8.55 10.24
CA THR A 58 4.79 -8.99 8.82
C THR A 58 4.95 -7.87 7.81
N MET A 59 4.60 -6.62 8.15
CA MET A 59 4.67 -5.49 7.23
C MET A 59 5.93 -4.66 7.44
N GLU A 60 6.44 -4.09 6.35
CA GLU A 60 7.48 -3.06 6.43
C GLU A 60 6.96 -1.84 7.21
N THR A 61 7.83 -1.25 8.02
CA THR A 61 7.52 -0.10 8.88
C THR A 61 8.50 1.06 8.70
N ASN A 62 9.47 0.93 7.81
CA ASN A 62 10.33 2.01 7.37
C ASN A 62 9.70 2.72 6.17
N ALA A 63 9.37 4.00 6.32
CA ALA A 63 8.77 4.81 5.26
C ALA A 63 9.60 4.84 3.98
N ILE A 64 10.94 4.94 4.08
CA ILE A 64 11.84 5.01 2.93
C ILE A 64 11.74 3.71 2.11
N ASN A 65 11.80 2.55 2.78
CA ASN A 65 11.71 1.25 2.11
C ASN A 65 10.34 1.04 1.44
N ILE A 66 9.25 1.47 2.11
CA ILE A 66 7.90 1.43 1.54
C ILE A 66 7.85 2.27 0.27
N MET A 67 8.30 3.53 0.33
CA MET A 67 8.27 4.43 -0.81
C MET A 67 9.13 3.93 -1.97
N ASP A 68 10.32 3.39 -1.69
CA ASP A 68 11.17 2.77 -2.71
C ASP A 68 10.45 1.62 -3.40
N THR A 69 9.81 0.72 -2.65
CA THR A 69 9.03 -0.40 -3.22
C THR A 69 7.85 0.08 -4.07
N LEU A 70 7.16 1.15 -3.65
CA LEU A 70 6.01 1.68 -4.41
C LEU A 70 6.44 2.41 -5.69
N LEU A 71 7.61 3.08 -5.66
CA LEU A 71 8.17 3.80 -6.81
C LEU A 71 8.94 2.87 -7.76
N ASN A 72 9.46 1.76 -7.23
CA ASN A 72 10.20 0.71 -7.94
C ASN A 72 9.54 -0.67 -7.68
N PRO A 73 8.36 -0.94 -8.30
CA PRO A 73 7.60 -2.16 -8.01
C PRO A 73 8.41 -3.42 -8.33
N PRO A 74 8.44 -4.43 -7.44
CA PRO A 74 9.15 -5.68 -7.66
C PRO A 74 8.33 -6.64 -8.54
N THR A 75 7.91 -6.19 -9.72
CA THR A 75 7.07 -6.95 -10.64
C THR A 75 7.36 -6.58 -12.10
N ASP A 76 7.27 -7.57 -12.99
CA ASP A 76 7.33 -7.37 -14.44
C ASP A 76 5.94 -7.09 -15.05
N MET A 77 4.89 -7.03 -14.23
CA MET A 77 3.54 -6.74 -14.69
C MET A 77 3.42 -5.28 -15.16
N PRO A 78 2.76 -5.02 -16.30
CA PRO A 78 2.68 -3.68 -16.87
C PRO A 78 1.83 -2.71 -16.03
N VAL A 79 1.00 -3.20 -15.11
CA VAL A 79 0.20 -2.38 -14.20
C VAL A 79 0.54 -2.72 -12.75
N TYR A 80 0.75 -1.67 -11.93
CA TYR A 80 0.95 -1.78 -10.50
C TYR A 80 -0.11 -0.94 -9.77
N PHE A 81 -1.06 -1.61 -9.13
CA PHE A 81 -2.19 -0.97 -8.45
C PHE A 81 -1.96 -0.94 -6.93
N MET A 82 -1.97 0.25 -6.36
CA MET A 82 -1.73 0.48 -4.93
C MET A 82 -3.02 0.99 -4.28
N LYS A 83 -3.58 0.21 -3.36
CA LYS A 83 -4.70 0.64 -2.54
C LYS A 83 -4.17 1.28 -1.26
N HIS A 84 -4.51 2.54 -1.04
CA HIS A 84 -4.14 3.29 0.15
C HIS A 84 -5.37 3.68 0.97
N MET A 85 -5.18 3.78 2.29
CA MET A 85 -6.11 4.45 3.19
C MET A 85 -5.54 5.83 3.53
N ALA A 86 -6.33 6.88 3.29
CA ALA A 86 -5.89 8.26 3.46
C ALA A 86 -5.44 8.58 4.89
N ASN A 87 -6.07 7.94 5.90
CA ASN A 87 -5.67 8.10 7.30
C ASN A 87 -4.35 7.41 7.67
N HIS A 88 -3.77 6.58 6.80
CA HIS A 88 -2.44 5.99 7.01
C HIS A 88 -1.31 6.91 6.55
N LEU A 89 -1.63 7.99 5.82
CA LEU A 89 -0.69 9.03 5.47
C LEU A 89 -0.45 9.92 6.69
N ILE A 90 0.65 9.71 7.39
CA ILE A 90 1.08 10.49 8.55
C ILE A 90 2.56 10.82 8.41
N ASP A 91 2.97 12.04 8.75
CA ASP A 91 4.37 12.48 8.91
C ASP A 91 5.39 11.75 8.02
N LEU A 92 5.08 11.62 6.74
CA LEU A 92 5.99 11.08 5.74
C LEU A 92 6.93 12.22 5.41
N ASN A 93 8.21 12.05 5.76
CA ASN A 93 9.21 12.99 5.32
C ASN A 93 9.34 12.84 3.80
N LEU A 94 8.90 13.85 3.05
CA LEU A 94 8.87 13.87 1.58
C LEU A 94 10.06 14.66 1.01
N ASP A 95 10.93 15.19 1.87
CA ASP A 95 12.13 15.95 1.54
C ASP A 95 13.33 15.05 1.21
#